data_AF-A0A1K1NBN3-F1
#
_entry.id   AF-A0A1K1NBN3-F1
#
_cell.length_a   1.000
_cell.length_b   1.000
_cell.length_c   1.000
_cell.angle_alpha   90.00
_cell.angle_beta   90.00
_cell.angle_gamma   90.00
#
_symmetry.space_group_name_H-M   'P 1'
#
loop_
_entity.id
_entity.type
_entity.pdbx_description
1 polymer ?
#
loop_
_entity_poly.entity_id
_entity_poly.type
_entity_poly.pdbx_seq_one_letter_code
_entity_poly.pdbx_strand_id
1 'polypeptide(L)'
;MKYNVIERIKKFIDEHEVLRDYETYEQMPTFYRYKELDCLKSSIKEEYYIPFLINLAIMYVNQGLLLAKSQLTEEELKNYLIYFGIWWDEEEVEEMGFSCIDVYFTRKAKEHIKLFNTDYCRPIDCKDTKIYKYVKDIIGISEFTCYHSKWTDKYEDGSEEVSEFYFFIPKILEQQIKSNK
;
A
#
# COMPACT_ATOMS: atom_id res chain seq x y z
N MET A 1 -24.80 13.46 17.70
CA MET A 1 -23.56 14.00 17.08
C MET A 1 -23.50 13.46 15.66
N LYS A 2 -23.65 14.29 14.62
CA LYS A 2 -23.41 13.85 13.24
C LYS A 2 -21.90 13.74 13.07
N TYR A 3 -21.34 12.55 13.27
CA TYR A 3 -19.96 12.27 12.93
C TYR A 3 -19.82 12.40 11.41
N ASN A 4 -19.29 13.53 10.93
CA ASN A 4 -19.14 13.75 9.52
C ASN A 4 -17.92 12.94 9.04
N VAL A 5 -18.18 11.74 8.52
CA VAL A 5 -17.16 10.88 7.91
C VAL A 5 -16.33 11.65 6.88
N ILE A 6 -16.93 12.62 6.17
CA ILE A 6 -16.24 13.47 5.20
C ILE A 6 -15.21 14.39 5.89
N GLU A 7 -15.51 14.95 7.06
CA GLU A 7 -14.54 15.78 7.80
C GLU A 7 -13.37 14.94 8.31
N ARG A 8 -13.60 13.70 8.73
CA ARG A 8 -12.51 12.79 9.13
C ARG A 8 -11.63 12.43 7.95
N ILE A 9 -12.23 12.11 6.80
CA ILE A 9 -11.49 11.82 5.56
C ILE A 9 -10.69 13.04 5.10
N LYS A 10 -11.30 14.24 5.11
CA LYS A 10 -10.61 15.49 4.75
C LYS A 10 -9.46 15.80 5.70
N LYS A 11 -9.73 15.77 7.01
CA LYS A 11 -8.70 16.01 8.03
C LYS A 11 -7.55 15.01 7.89
N PHE A 12 -7.86 13.75 7.64
CA PHE A 12 -6.87 12.70 7.42
C PHE A 12 -6.03 12.97 6.16
N ILE A 13 -6.66 13.38 5.06
CA ILE A 13 -5.97 13.71 3.81
C ILE A 13 -5.12 14.98 3.95
N ASP A 14 -5.58 15.96 4.71
CA ASP A 14 -4.83 17.19 5.01
C ASP A 14 -3.64 16.90 5.96
N GLU A 15 -3.84 16.07 6.99
CA GLU A 15 -2.80 15.65 7.96
C GLU A 15 -1.70 14.80 7.30
N HIS A 16 -2.08 13.94 6.35
CA HIS A 16 -1.15 13.08 5.62
C HIS A 16 -0.79 13.63 4.24
N GLU A 17 -1.09 14.90 3.98
CA GLU A 17 -0.68 15.64 2.78
C GLU A 17 -0.96 14.92 1.44
N VAL A 18 -2.02 14.11 1.41
CA VAL A 18 -2.34 13.12 0.34
C VAL A 18 -2.47 13.73 -1.06
N LEU A 19 -2.76 15.03 -1.11
CA LEU A 19 -2.96 15.80 -2.32
C LEU A 19 -1.80 16.73 -2.67
N ARG A 20 -0.68 16.77 -1.95
CA ARG A 20 0.44 17.68 -2.29
C ARG A 20 1.41 17.02 -3.29
N ASP A 21 2.16 17.87 -3.99
CA ASP A 21 3.11 17.45 -5.03
C ASP A 21 4.49 17.26 -4.40
N TYR A 22 5.01 16.02 -4.41
CA TYR A 22 6.30 15.65 -3.82
C TYR A 22 7.24 15.08 -4.86
N GLU A 23 8.55 15.14 -4.57
CA GLU A 23 9.58 14.81 -5.53
C GLU A 23 9.53 13.36 -6.03
N THR A 24 9.03 12.42 -5.20
CA THR A 24 8.98 10.98 -5.48
C THR A 24 7.60 10.36 -5.17
N TYR A 25 7.27 10.14 -3.89
CA TYR A 25 6.00 9.61 -3.38
C TYR A 25 5.93 9.86 -1.87
N GLU A 26 4.72 9.80 -1.30
CA GLU A 26 4.54 9.77 0.16
C GLU A 26 4.01 8.42 0.62
N GLN A 27 4.27 8.14 1.90
CA GLN A 27 3.87 6.92 2.58
C GLN A 27 2.97 7.30 3.74
N MET A 28 1.76 6.73 3.74
CA MET A 28 0.81 6.81 4.82
C MET A 28 0.79 5.46 5.53
N PRO A 29 1.42 5.37 6.71
CA PRO A 29 1.40 4.12 7.45
C PRO A 29 0.00 3.82 7.96
N THR A 30 -0.47 2.58 7.79
CA THR A 30 -1.72 2.18 8.44
C THR A 30 -1.49 1.97 9.94
N PHE A 31 -0.45 1.22 10.30
CA PHE A 31 0.14 1.11 11.64
C PHE A 31 1.62 0.78 11.51
N TYR A 32 2.45 1.40 12.35
CA TYR A 32 3.92 1.27 12.30
C TYR A 32 4.46 0.26 13.31
N ARG A 33 3.69 -0.09 14.36
CA ARG A 33 4.19 -0.93 15.47
C ARG A 33 3.13 -1.87 16.02
N TYR A 34 3.55 -3.05 16.47
CA TYR A 34 2.69 -4.04 17.15
C TYR A 34 1.84 -3.44 18.27
N LYS A 35 2.44 -2.59 19.11
CA LYS A 35 1.75 -1.93 20.23
C LYS A 35 0.53 -1.11 19.79
N GLU A 36 0.50 -0.66 18.54
CA GLU A 36 -0.63 0.12 18.02
C GLU A 36 -1.82 -0.79 17.68
N LEU A 37 -1.56 -2.09 17.48
CA LEU A 37 -2.57 -3.13 17.29
C LEU A 37 -3.15 -3.63 18.62
N ASP A 38 -2.65 -3.19 19.78
CA ASP A 38 -3.21 -3.54 21.10
C ASP A 38 -4.70 -3.19 21.20
N CYS A 39 -5.13 -2.15 20.48
CA CYS A 39 -6.54 -1.77 20.40
C CYS A 39 -7.43 -2.83 19.73
N LEU A 40 -6.85 -3.74 18.93
CA LEU A 40 -7.55 -4.80 18.20
C LEU A 40 -7.57 -6.13 18.94
N LYS A 41 -6.69 -6.35 19.93
CA LYS A 41 -6.49 -7.64 20.64
C LYS A 41 -7.76 -8.26 21.22
N SER A 42 -8.74 -7.43 21.57
CA SER A 42 -10.02 -7.88 22.13
C SER A 42 -11.08 -8.23 21.07
N SER A 43 -10.86 -7.82 19.82
CA SER A 43 -11.86 -7.84 18.74
C SER A 43 -11.48 -8.72 17.56
N ILE A 44 -10.19 -8.87 17.30
CA ILE A 44 -9.65 -9.58 16.13
C ILE A 44 -8.54 -10.51 16.63
N LYS A 45 -8.54 -11.77 16.17
CA LYS A 45 -7.42 -12.69 16.44
C LYS A 45 -6.19 -12.23 15.66
N GLU A 46 -5.02 -12.42 16.25
CA GLU A 46 -3.72 -12.02 15.68
C GLU A 46 -3.49 -12.53 14.25
N GLU A 47 -3.90 -13.76 13.95
CA GLU A 47 -3.85 -14.36 12.60
C GLU A 47 -4.61 -13.56 11.51
N TYR A 48 -5.52 -12.66 11.92
CA TYR A 48 -6.30 -11.80 11.02
C TYR A 48 -5.81 -10.35 10.98
N TYR A 49 -4.72 -9.99 11.66
CA TYR A 49 -4.19 -8.63 11.63
C TYR A 49 -3.77 -8.21 10.24
N ILE A 50 -2.95 -9.01 9.55
CA ILE A 50 -2.51 -8.70 8.18
C ILE A 50 -3.72 -8.59 7.23
N PRO A 51 -4.67 -9.55 7.17
CA PRO A 51 -5.90 -9.41 6.39
C PRO A 51 -6.72 -8.15 6.71
N PHE A 52 -6.83 -7.80 7.99
CA PHE A 52 -7.55 -6.60 8.43
C PHE A 52 -6.88 -5.32 7.92
N LEU A 53 -5.56 -5.22 8.04
CA LEU A 53 -4.78 -4.08 7.58
C LEU A 53 -4.80 -3.94 6.05
N ILE A 54 -4.76 -5.05 5.31
CA ILE A 54 -4.92 -5.03 3.84
C ILE A 54 -6.29 -4.47 3.47
N ASN A 55 -7.38 -4.90 4.13
CA ASN A 55 -8.71 -4.34 3.90
C ASN A 55 -8.76 -2.84 4.17
N LEU A 56 -8.11 -2.39 5.25
CA LEU A 56 -8.01 -0.98 5.60
C LEU A 56 -7.24 -0.19 4.53
N ALA A 57 -6.12 -0.72 4.05
CA ALA A 57 -5.33 -0.11 2.98
C ALA A 57 -6.13 -0.01 1.66
N ILE A 58 -6.86 -1.05 1.27
CA ILE A 58 -7.75 -1.02 0.10
C ILE A 58 -8.83 0.05 0.27
N MET A 59 -9.43 0.16 1.47
CA MET A 59 -10.40 1.20 1.76
C MET A 59 -9.79 2.60 1.58
N TYR A 60 -8.58 2.84 2.09
CA TYR A 60 -7.89 4.11 1.93
C TYR A 60 -7.53 4.41 0.48
N VAL A 61 -7.05 3.43 -0.29
CA VAL A 61 -6.80 3.59 -1.73
C VAL A 61 -8.08 4.01 -2.46
N ASN A 62 -9.20 3.36 -2.17
CA ASN A 62 -10.49 3.69 -2.77
C ASN A 62 -10.97 5.10 -2.38
N GLN A 63 -10.84 5.47 -1.10
CA GLN A 63 -11.22 6.80 -0.61
C GLN A 63 -10.33 7.90 -1.20
N GLY A 64 -9.01 7.70 -1.22
CA GLY A 64 -8.06 8.64 -1.81
C GLY A 64 -8.30 8.85 -3.30
N LEU A 65 -8.59 7.78 -4.04
CA LEU A 65 -8.96 7.87 -5.45
C LEU A 65 -10.26 8.65 -5.67
N LEU A 66 -11.29 8.41 -4.84
CA LEU A 66 -12.55 9.16 -4.92
C LEU A 66 -12.34 10.64 -4.58
N LEU A 67 -11.53 10.96 -3.58
CA LEU A 67 -11.25 12.36 -3.26
C LEU A 67 -10.47 13.03 -4.38
N ALA A 68 -9.42 12.39 -4.90
CA ALA A 68 -8.63 12.89 -6.02
C ALA A 68 -9.51 13.25 -7.22
N LYS A 69 -10.47 12.38 -7.59
CA LYS A 69 -11.46 12.66 -8.64
C LYS A 69 -12.34 13.89 -8.36
N SER A 70 -12.57 14.24 -7.11
CA SER A 70 -13.41 15.37 -6.71
C SER A 70 -12.66 16.69 -6.58
N GLN A 71 -11.33 16.65 -6.41
CA GLN A 71 -10.51 17.82 -6.09
C GLN A 71 -9.51 18.18 -7.20
N LEU A 72 -9.03 17.19 -7.96
CA LEU A 72 -8.03 17.38 -8.99
C LEU A 72 -8.68 17.71 -10.33
N THR A 73 -7.99 18.51 -11.13
CA THR A 73 -8.29 18.64 -12.56
C THR A 73 -8.05 17.30 -13.28
N GLU A 74 -8.64 17.13 -14.46
CA GLU A 74 -8.40 15.92 -15.26
C GLU A 74 -6.91 15.70 -15.54
N GLU A 75 -6.15 16.77 -15.78
CA GLU A 75 -4.72 16.67 -16.08
C GLU A 75 -3.89 16.27 -14.85
N GLU A 76 -4.21 16.80 -13.66
CA GLU A 76 -3.59 16.36 -12.41
C GLU A 76 -3.94 14.91 -12.09
N LEU A 77 -5.20 14.51 -12.31
CA LEU A 77 -5.67 13.15 -12.04
C LEU A 77 -4.95 12.11 -12.93
N LYS A 78 -4.62 12.44 -14.18
CA LYS A 78 -3.84 11.55 -15.06
C LYS A 78 -2.45 11.21 -14.51
N ASN A 79 -1.90 12.09 -13.69
CA ASN A 79 -0.60 11.90 -13.05
C ASN A 79 -0.71 11.51 -11.58
N TYR A 80 -1.93 11.28 -11.07
CA TYR A 80 -2.15 10.78 -9.72
C TYR A 80 -2.12 9.26 -9.67
N LEU A 81 -1.38 8.70 -8.72
CA LEU A 81 -1.30 7.28 -8.44
C LEU A 81 -1.44 7.08 -6.94
N ILE A 82 -2.31 6.17 -6.53
CA ILE A 82 -2.46 5.71 -5.15
C ILE A 82 -2.53 4.18 -5.16
N TYR A 83 -1.80 3.56 -4.25
CA TYR A 83 -1.65 2.10 -4.15
C TYR A 83 -1.25 1.74 -2.72
N PHE A 84 -1.13 0.44 -2.41
CA PHE A 84 -0.59 0.04 -1.12
C PHE A 84 0.56 -0.97 -1.29
N GLY A 85 1.39 -1.10 -0.26
CA GLY A 85 2.48 -2.05 -0.22
C GLY A 85 2.55 -2.76 1.12
N ILE A 86 3.19 -3.93 1.11
CA ILE A 86 3.42 -4.79 2.25
C ILE A 86 4.93 -5.00 2.33
N TRP A 87 5.55 -4.52 3.40
CA TRP A 87 6.92 -4.90 3.74
C TRP A 87 6.89 -6.19 4.52
N TRP A 88 7.49 -7.23 3.95
CA TRP A 88 7.43 -8.59 4.43
C TRP A 88 8.79 -9.02 4.97
N ASP A 89 8.80 -9.28 6.27
CA ASP A 89 9.83 -10.03 6.98
C ASP A 89 9.14 -11.25 7.62
N GLU A 90 9.63 -12.45 7.29
CA GLU A 90 9.01 -13.69 7.78
C GLU A 90 9.27 -13.92 9.27
N GLU A 91 10.44 -13.56 9.76
CA GLU A 91 10.80 -13.69 11.17
C GLU A 91 9.97 -12.72 12.01
N GLU A 92 9.86 -11.45 11.59
CA GLU A 92 9.02 -10.49 12.30
C GLU A 92 7.54 -10.89 12.29
N VAL A 93 7.03 -11.46 11.20
CA VAL A 93 5.63 -11.90 11.14
C VAL A 93 5.39 -13.12 12.03
N GLU A 94 6.35 -14.04 12.13
CA GLU A 94 6.25 -15.18 13.04
C GLU A 94 6.35 -14.77 14.51
N GLU A 95 7.23 -13.83 14.83
CA GLU A 95 7.44 -13.34 16.20
C GLU A 95 6.34 -12.39 16.68
N MET A 96 5.87 -11.50 15.80
CA MET A 96 4.96 -10.40 16.15
C MET A 96 3.56 -10.52 15.55
N GLY A 97 3.32 -11.51 14.67
CA GLY A 97 2.00 -11.76 14.08
C GLY A 97 1.54 -10.72 13.04
N PHE A 98 2.38 -9.74 12.68
CA PHE A 98 2.01 -8.69 11.72
C PHE A 98 3.21 -8.25 10.87
N SER A 99 2.91 -7.60 9.74
CA SER A 99 3.89 -6.97 8.85
C SER A 99 3.41 -5.55 8.52
N CYS A 100 4.34 -4.67 8.15
CA CYS A 100 4.02 -3.28 7.84
C CYS A 100 3.26 -3.17 6.51
N ILE A 101 2.12 -2.49 6.55
CA ILE A 101 1.27 -2.25 5.37
C ILE A 101 1.01 -0.76 5.24
N ASP A 102 1.39 -0.22 4.10
CA ASP A 102 1.39 1.22 3.89
C ASP A 102 0.64 1.58 2.62
N VAL A 103 -0.01 2.74 2.64
CA VAL A 103 -0.63 3.32 1.45
C VAL A 103 0.34 4.35 0.90
N TYR A 104 0.58 4.28 -0.40
CA TYR A 104 1.48 5.18 -1.11
C TYR A 104 0.70 5.98 -2.12
N PHE A 105 1.10 7.24 -2.32
CA PHE A 105 0.53 8.08 -3.35
C PHE A 105 1.56 9.05 -3.93
N THR A 106 1.30 9.48 -5.16
CA THR A 106 2.16 10.42 -5.89
C THR A 106 1.37 11.14 -6.97
N ARG A 107 1.77 12.38 -7.28
CA ARG A 107 1.30 13.15 -8.45
C ARG A 107 2.24 13.01 -9.67
N LYS A 108 3.23 12.11 -9.60
CA LYS A 108 4.17 11.78 -10.68
C LYS A 108 3.99 10.33 -11.13
N ALA A 109 2.73 9.93 -11.36
CA ALA A 109 2.37 8.56 -11.65
C ALA A 109 3.16 7.95 -12.82
N LYS A 110 3.44 8.74 -13.87
CA LYS A 110 4.17 8.28 -15.06
C LYS A 110 5.63 7.97 -14.76
N GLU A 111 6.29 8.76 -13.93
CA GLU A 111 7.65 8.55 -13.47
C GLU A 111 7.69 7.35 -12.52
N HIS A 112 6.77 7.33 -11.56
CA HIS A 112 6.73 6.34 -10.49
C HIS A 112 6.39 4.94 -11.02
N ILE A 113 5.44 4.83 -11.96
CA ILE A 113 5.03 3.52 -12.49
C ILE A 113 6.16 2.81 -13.27
N LYS A 114 7.16 3.56 -13.75
CA LYS A 114 8.34 2.98 -14.42
C LYS A 114 9.20 2.15 -13.47
N LEU A 115 9.12 2.40 -12.17
CA LEU A 115 9.82 1.61 -11.15
C LEU A 115 9.28 0.17 -11.08
N PHE A 116 8.00 -0.02 -11.44
CA PHE A 116 7.27 -1.28 -11.33
C PHE A 116 7.42 -2.23 -12.52
N ASN A 117 8.43 -2.05 -13.37
CA ASN A 117 8.81 -3.02 -14.40
C ASN A 117 10.32 -2.97 -14.61
N THR A 118 11.06 -3.14 -13.52
CA THR A 118 12.52 -3.14 -13.48
C THR A 118 13.02 -4.52 -13.06
N ASP A 119 14.34 -4.74 -13.15
CA ASP A 119 14.95 -5.97 -12.64
C ASP A 119 14.75 -6.14 -11.12
N TYR A 120 14.51 -5.03 -10.42
CA TYR A 120 14.33 -4.98 -8.96
C TYR A 120 12.87 -5.02 -8.52
N CYS A 121 11.92 -4.64 -9.38
CA CYS A 121 10.49 -4.66 -9.07
C CYS A 121 9.68 -5.01 -10.32
N ARG A 122 9.00 -6.16 -10.27
CA ARG A 122 8.29 -6.72 -11.43
C ARG A 122 6.91 -7.25 -11.06
N PRO A 123 5.97 -7.27 -12.02
CA PRO A 123 4.67 -7.89 -11.79
C PRO A 123 4.84 -9.39 -11.59
N ILE A 124 4.04 -9.96 -10.68
CA ILE A 124 4.04 -11.38 -10.34
C ILE A 124 2.60 -11.87 -10.13
N ASP A 125 2.38 -13.18 -10.22
CA ASP A 125 1.15 -13.76 -9.68
C ASP A 125 1.28 -13.84 -8.15
N CYS A 126 0.41 -13.13 -7.45
CA CYS A 126 0.42 -13.12 -5.99
C CYS A 126 0.19 -14.52 -5.40
N LYS A 127 -0.44 -15.44 -6.14
CA LYS A 127 -0.65 -16.84 -5.73
C LYS A 127 0.64 -17.60 -5.44
N ASP A 128 1.74 -17.19 -6.06
CA ASP A 128 3.05 -17.83 -5.94
C ASP A 128 3.90 -17.24 -4.82
N THR A 129 3.29 -16.48 -3.90
CA THR A 129 3.99 -15.71 -2.86
C THR A 129 3.63 -16.14 -1.45
N LYS A 130 4.52 -15.79 -0.49
CA LYS A 130 4.29 -16.03 0.94
C LYS A 130 3.08 -15.27 1.47
N ILE A 131 2.80 -14.09 0.90
CA ILE A 131 1.69 -13.24 1.34
C ILE A 131 0.32 -13.73 0.86
N TYR A 132 0.27 -14.68 -0.09
CA TYR A 132 -0.97 -15.17 -0.69
C TYR A 132 -1.99 -15.62 0.35
N LYS A 133 -1.54 -16.30 1.40
CA LYS A 133 -2.41 -16.82 2.47
C LYS A 133 -3.20 -15.73 3.19
N TYR A 134 -2.69 -14.49 3.21
CA TYR A 134 -3.36 -13.34 3.84
C TYR A 134 -4.22 -12.53 2.86
N VAL A 135 -3.90 -12.56 1.57
CA VAL A 135 -4.61 -11.76 0.56
C VAL A 135 -5.72 -12.53 -0.16
N LYS A 136 -5.66 -13.88 -0.20
CA LYS A 136 -6.52 -14.72 -1.06
C LYS A 136 -8.02 -14.51 -0.86
N ASP A 137 -8.44 -14.19 0.36
CA ASP A 137 -9.85 -14.04 0.73
C ASP A 137 -10.26 -12.56 0.87
N ILE A 138 -9.37 -11.63 0.54
CA ILE A 138 -9.61 -10.19 0.63
C ILE A 138 -10.50 -9.75 -0.54
N ILE A 139 -11.66 -9.17 -0.22
CA ILE A 139 -12.59 -8.66 -1.22
C ILE A 139 -11.93 -7.49 -1.97
N GLY A 140 -11.97 -7.57 -3.31
CA GLY A 140 -11.43 -6.52 -4.18
C GLY A 140 -9.94 -6.64 -4.49
N ILE A 141 -9.22 -7.61 -3.90
CA ILE A 141 -7.78 -7.80 -4.20
C ILE A 141 -7.52 -8.12 -5.68
N SER A 142 -8.49 -8.78 -6.35
CA SER A 142 -8.43 -9.09 -7.79
C SER A 142 -8.35 -7.86 -8.67
N GLU A 143 -8.72 -6.69 -8.17
CA GLU A 143 -8.69 -5.41 -8.89
C GLU A 143 -7.30 -4.77 -8.88
N PHE A 144 -6.32 -5.42 -8.24
CA PHE A 144 -4.95 -4.95 -8.12
C PHE A 144 -3.97 -5.84 -8.89
N THR A 145 -2.94 -5.22 -9.45
CA THR A 145 -1.74 -5.91 -9.97
C THR A 145 -0.73 -6.01 -8.84
N CYS A 146 -0.22 -7.22 -8.58
CA CYS A 146 0.81 -7.47 -7.58
C CYS A 146 2.19 -7.33 -8.21
N TYR A 147 3.04 -6.52 -7.59
CA TYR A 147 4.46 -6.39 -7.90
C TYR A 147 5.28 -6.85 -6.72
N HIS A 148 6.47 -7.36 -7.00
CA HIS A 148 7.38 -7.82 -5.97
C HIS A 148 8.77 -7.24 -6.20
N SER A 149 9.36 -6.77 -5.10
CA SER A 149 10.73 -6.33 -5.00
C SER A 149 11.41 -7.03 -3.84
N LYS A 150 12.69 -7.38 -4.01
CA LYS A 150 13.48 -8.07 -2.99
C LYS A 150 14.83 -7.37 -2.85
N TRP A 151 15.19 -7.08 -1.61
CA TRP A 151 16.45 -6.45 -1.23
C TRP A 151 17.20 -7.38 -0.30
N THR A 152 18.53 -7.34 -0.39
CA THR A 152 19.40 -8.13 0.48
C THR A 152 20.48 -7.20 0.99
N ASP A 153 20.39 -6.87 2.27
CA ASP A 153 21.38 -6.05 2.95
C ASP A 153 22.45 -6.98 3.53
N LYS A 154 23.72 -6.66 3.25
CA LYS A 154 24.87 -7.42 3.77
C LYS A 154 25.56 -6.59 4.84
N TYR A 155 25.66 -7.13 6.04
CA TYR A 155 26.33 -6.47 7.15
C TYR A 155 27.82 -6.81 7.22
N GLU A 156 28.58 -6.00 7.97
CA GLU A 156 30.03 -6.15 8.11
C GLU A 156 30.45 -7.48 8.73
N ASP A 157 29.57 -8.11 9.51
CA ASP A 157 29.79 -9.43 10.11
C ASP A 157 29.53 -10.60 9.16
N GLY A 158 29.11 -10.30 7.92
CA GLY A 158 28.80 -11.29 6.89
C GLY A 158 27.38 -11.85 6.96
N SER A 159 26.54 -11.37 7.88
CA SER A 159 25.10 -11.68 7.89
C SER A 159 24.38 -10.98 6.73
N GLU A 160 23.29 -11.58 6.28
CA GLU A 160 22.43 -11.03 5.23
C GLU A 160 20.99 -10.93 5.75
N GLU A 161 20.37 -9.76 5.64
CA GLU A 161 18.95 -9.57 5.90
C GLU A 161 18.22 -9.45 4.56
N VAL A 162 17.10 -10.17 4.43
CA VAL A 162 16.31 -10.20 3.20
C VAL A 162 14.97 -9.55 3.45
N SER A 163 14.79 -8.37 2.86
CA SER A 163 13.52 -7.66 2.87
C SER A 163 12.75 -7.88 1.57
N GLU A 164 11.51 -8.33 1.67
CA GLU A 164 10.59 -8.46 0.53
C GLU A 164 9.53 -7.36 0.58
N PHE A 165 9.22 -6.76 -0.57
CA PHE A 165 8.17 -5.76 -0.70
C PHE A 165 7.18 -6.19 -1.77
N TYR A 166 5.91 -6.19 -1.39
CA TYR A 166 4.80 -6.51 -2.28
C TYR A 166 3.94 -5.28 -2.48
N PHE A 167 3.80 -4.81 -3.72
CA PHE A 167 3.01 -3.64 -4.04
C PHE A 167 1.77 -4.01 -4.84
N PHE A 168 0.65 -3.41 -4.47
CA PHE A 168 -0.66 -3.67 -5.07
C PHE A 168 -1.18 -2.39 -5.69
N ILE A 169 -1.07 -2.30 -7.02
CA ILE A 169 -1.52 -1.13 -7.79
C ILE A 169 -2.90 -1.41 -8.39
N PRO A 170 -3.90 -0.51 -8.22
CA PRO A 170 -5.19 -0.66 -8.89
C PRO A 170 -5.04 -0.77 -10.41
N LYS A 171 -5.57 -1.85 -11.01
CA LYS A 171 -5.49 -2.11 -12.45
C LYS A 171 -6.06 -0.95 -13.27
N ILE A 172 -7.13 -0.33 -12.78
CA ILE A 172 -7.75 0.83 -13.44
C ILE A 172 -6.79 2.01 -13.54
N LEU A 173 -6.01 2.29 -12.50
CA LEU A 173 -5.03 3.38 -12.51
C LEU A 173 -3.84 3.02 -13.40
N GLU A 174 -3.34 1.78 -13.27
CA GLU A 174 -2.26 1.28 -14.12
C GLU A 174 -2.59 1.42 -15.61
N GLN A 175 -3.80 1.02 -16.02
CA GLN A 175 -4.27 1.15 -17.39
C GLN A 175 -4.36 2.62 -17.83
N GLN A 176 -4.95 3.49 -17.01
CA GLN A 176 -5.05 4.92 -17.31
C GLN A 176 -3.68 5.56 -17.54
N ILE A 177 -2.72 5.30 -16.65
CA ILE A 177 -1.36 5.85 -16.75
C ILE A 177 -0.65 5.35 -18.01
N LYS A 178 -0.81 4.06 -18.36
CA LYS A 178 -0.21 3.45 -19.56
C LYS A 178 -0.86 3.92 -20.87
N SER A 179 -2.15 4.23 -20.87
CA SER A 179 -2.90 4.69 -22.05
C SER A 179 -2.66 6.16 -22.39
N ASN A 180 -2.23 6.99 -21.44
CA ASN A 180 -1.95 8.43 -21.64
C ASN A 180 -0.60 8.71 -22.30
N LYS A 181 -0.30 8.01 -23.41
CA LYS A 181 0.87 8.25 -24.27
C LYS A 181 0.72 9.51 -25.10
#